data_AF-A0A849Z9H7-F1
#
_entry.id   AF-A0A849Z9H7-F1
#
_cell.length_a   1.000
_cell.length_b   1.000
_cell.length_c   1.000
_cell.angle_alpha   90.00
_cell.angle_beta   90.00
_cell.angle_gamma   90.00
#
_symmetry.space_group_name_H-M   'P 1'
#
loop_
_entity.id
_entity.type
_entity.pdbx_description
1 polymer ?
#
loop_
_entity_poly.entity_id
_entity_poly.type
_entity_poly.pdbx_seq_one_letter_code
_entity_poly.pdbx_strand_id
1 'polypeptide(L)'
;MRPTLLSATLLFTLSPLLIGCQEETISPVPKPDPRVEKLGRCAEVNPNRNAYFGDLHVHTSLSLDANLQGTRLSPADAYRFARGEEVGVQPHDASGNPTRFTRLTRPLDFAAVTDHAEFLGVVHGCTTPGSAEYETAACQEYRDKPTQAFFGFNLRLIGAQGESSNITPCTPEEGGCAESAASAWREVQDSAEAAYDRTDACTFTSFVAYEWSGGPGGLNLHRNVIFRNHFVPEFPTGYFDEGQEQGLWRRLHADCLDPAAGCDVLTIPHNSNLSSGLMFETVDENGAPFSTEYAKTRAEMEPLVE
;
A
#
# COMPACT_ATOMS: atom_id res chain seq x y z
N MET A 1 -93.21 37.54 -23.24
CA MET A 1 -92.75 37.41 -21.84
C MET A 1 -91.26 37.65 -21.79
N ARG A 2 -90.82 38.74 -21.14
CA ARG A 2 -89.41 39.03 -20.85
C ARG A 2 -89.03 38.37 -19.52
N PRO A 3 -87.80 37.88 -19.39
CA PRO A 3 -87.00 38.25 -18.23
C PRO A 3 -85.62 38.80 -18.61
N THR A 4 -85.23 39.82 -17.86
CA THR A 4 -83.91 40.40 -17.63
C THR A 4 -83.00 39.47 -16.81
N LEU A 5 -81.66 39.57 -16.96
CA LEU A 5 -80.60 39.48 -15.91
C LEU A 5 -79.23 39.34 -16.62
N LEU A 6 -78.43 40.42 -16.70
CA LEU A 6 -77.37 40.88 -15.78
C LEU A 6 -75.99 40.29 -16.09
N SER A 7 -75.12 41.16 -16.58
CA SER A 7 -73.69 40.95 -16.81
C SER A 7 -72.96 40.97 -15.46
N ALA A 8 -72.21 39.91 -15.13
CA ALA A 8 -71.33 39.85 -13.97
C ALA A 8 -69.87 39.82 -14.42
N THR A 9 -69.16 40.91 -14.17
CA THR A 9 -67.73 41.09 -14.43
C THR A 9 -66.94 40.36 -13.34
N LEU A 10 -66.21 39.29 -13.67
CA LEU A 10 -65.24 38.68 -12.75
C LEU A 10 -63.92 39.48 -12.82
N LEU A 11 -63.57 40.16 -11.72
CA LEU A 11 -62.22 40.68 -11.50
C LEU A 11 -61.28 39.51 -11.17
N PHE A 12 -60.25 39.31 -11.99
CA PHE A 12 -59.10 38.48 -11.64
C PHE A 12 -58.19 39.29 -10.70
N THR A 13 -58.11 38.88 -9.43
CA THR A 13 -57.09 39.37 -8.49
C THR A 13 -55.78 38.63 -8.74
N LEU A 14 -54.78 39.31 -9.31
CA LEU A 14 -53.40 38.82 -9.34
C LEU A 14 -52.80 38.88 -7.92
N SER A 15 -52.58 37.71 -7.31
CA SER A 15 -51.68 37.57 -6.15
C SER A 15 -50.23 37.44 -6.65
N PRO A 16 -49.28 38.29 -6.21
CA PRO A 16 -47.88 38.11 -6.55
C PRO A 16 -47.29 36.95 -5.75
N LEU A 17 -46.80 35.92 -6.44
CA LEU A 17 -45.88 34.94 -5.86
C LEU A 17 -44.53 35.64 -5.61
N LEU A 18 -44.23 35.92 -4.35
CA LEU A 18 -42.88 36.26 -3.91
C LEU A 18 -42.03 34.99 -3.98
N ILE A 19 -41.30 34.82 -5.09
CA ILE A 19 -40.21 33.85 -5.18
C ILE A 19 -39.06 34.41 -4.34
N GLY A 20 -38.91 33.88 -3.13
CA GLY A 20 -37.74 34.17 -2.29
C GLY A 20 -36.49 33.61 -2.96
N CYS A 21 -35.48 34.46 -3.14
CA CYS A 21 -34.14 34.02 -3.51
C CYS A 21 -33.60 33.18 -2.35
N GLN A 22 -33.53 31.87 -2.54
CA GLN A 22 -32.81 30.98 -1.65
C GLN A 22 -31.33 31.21 -1.97
N GLU A 23 -30.62 31.85 -1.05
CA GLU A 23 -29.17 31.99 -1.10
C GLU A 23 -28.59 30.57 -1.18
N GLU A 24 -28.12 30.19 -2.38
CA GLU A 24 -27.29 29.00 -2.53
C GLU A 24 -26.06 29.22 -1.64
N THR A 25 -25.99 28.46 -0.55
CA THR A 25 -24.79 28.36 0.26
C THR A 25 -23.69 27.78 -0.63
N ILE A 26 -22.89 28.68 -1.22
CA ILE A 26 -21.69 28.32 -1.96
C ILE A 26 -20.82 27.53 -0.99
N SER A 27 -20.81 26.21 -1.17
CA SER A 27 -19.92 25.34 -0.40
C SER A 27 -18.48 25.80 -0.67
N PRO A 28 -17.66 26.02 0.36
CA PRO A 28 -16.30 26.49 0.16
C PRO A 28 -15.57 25.49 -0.75
N VAL A 29 -14.92 26.02 -1.79
CA VAL A 29 -14.07 25.22 -2.68
C VAL A 29 -13.08 24.44 -1.81
N PRO A 30 -13.00 23.11 -1.94
CA PRO A 30 -12.05 22.32 -1.16
C PRO A 30 -10.64 22.88 -1.36
N LYS A 31 -9.92 23.08 -0.25
CA LYS A 31 -8.50 23.43 -0.35
C LYS A 31 -7.77 22.26 -1.03
N PRO A 32 -6.86 22.53 -1.99
CA PRO A 32 -6.05 21.49 -2.60
C PRO A 32 -5.28 20.72 -1.53
N ASP A 33 -5.24 19.38 -1.61
CA ASP A 33 -4.48 18.56 -0.67
C ASP A 33 -2.97 18.86 -0.84
N PRO A 34 -2.28 19.35 0.19
CA PRO A 34 -0.87 19.73 0.10
C PRO A 34 0.08 18.55 -0.12
N ARG A 35 -0.38 17.31 0.05
CA ARG A 35 0.40 16.08 -0.16
C ARG A 35 0.42 15.62 -1.62
N VAL A 36 -0.30 16.31 -2.50
CA VAL A 36 -0.28 16.01 -3.94
C VAL A 36 0.97 16.64 -4.57
N GLU A 37 1.76 15.80 -5.24
CA GLU A 37 3.01 16.25 -5.85
C GLU A 37 2.80 17.31 -6.92
N LYS A 38 3.62 18.37 -6.85
CA LYS A 38 3.69 19.41 -7.87
C LYS A 38 5.05 19.38 -8.56
N LEU A 39 5.05 19.05 -9.85
CA LEU A 39 6.27 19.10 -10.67
C LEU A 39 6.86 20.52 -10.69
N GLY A 40 8.18 20.61 -10.58
CA GLY A 40 8.90 21.90 -10.55
C GLY A 40 8.78 22.69 -9.24
N ARG A 41 8.37 22.04 -8.13
CA ARG A 41 8.32 22.67 -6.80
C ARG A 41 9.70 22.88 -6.16
N CYS A 42 10.68 22.09 -6.58
CA CYS A 42 12.02 22.10 -5.99
C CYS A 42 12.77 23.38 -6.38
N ALA A 43 13.51 23.96 -5.44
CA ALA A 43 14.31 25.16 -5.63
C ALA A 43 15.43 24.94 -6.64
N GLU A 44 16.04 23.75 -6.62
CA GLU A 44 17.02 23.32 -7.61
C GLU A 44 16.36 22.53 -8.74
N VAL A 45 16.30 23.12 -9.93
CA VAL A 45 15.83 22.47 -11.14
C VAL A 45 17.00 22.32 -12.11
N ASN A 46 17.40 21.08 -12.37
CA ASN A 46 18.39 20.77 -13.39
C ASN A 46 17.69 20.43 -14.71
N PRO A 47 17.84 21.24 -15.78
CA PRO A 47 17.18 20.97 -17.07
C PRO A 47 17.67 19.68 -17.74
N ASN A 48 18.84 19.17 -17.34
CA ASN A 48 19.41 17.91 -17.83
C ASN A 48 19.05 16.70 -16.97
N ARG A 49 18.17 16.87 -15.97
CA ARG A 49 17.82 15.88 -14.92
C ARG A 49 18.99 15.59 -13.97
N ASN A 50 18.64 15.12 -12.77
CA ASN A 50 19.59 14.66 -11.77
C ASN A 50 19.61 13.13 -11.75
N ALA A 51 20.76 12.55 -11.39
CA ALA A 51 20.84 11.14 -11.02
C ALA A 51 20.52 11.04 -9.53
N TYR A 52 19.56 10.17 -9.20
CA TYR A 52 19.14 9.88 -7.84
C TYR A 52 19.43 8.43 -7.51
N PHE A 53 19.80 8.16 -6.26
CA PHE A 53 20.16 6.85 -5.75
C PHE A 53 19.26 6.52 -4.56
N GLY A 54 18.62 5.36 -4.61
CA GLY A 54 17.68 4.94 -3.59
C GLY A 54 17.48 3.45 -3.56
N ASP A 55 16.62 3.01 -2.65
CA ASP A 55 16.29 1.61 -2.41
C ASP A 55 14.77 1.43 -2.45
N LEU A 56 14.29 0.52 -3.30
CA LEU A 56 12.86 0.28 -3.48
C LEU A 56 12.41 -1.07 -2.92
N HIS A 57 13.28 -1.74 -2.17
CA HIS A 57 13.06 -3.11 -1.70
C HIS A 57 13.61 -3.26 -0.28
N VAL A 58 12.83 -2.82 0.71
CA VAL A 58 13.24 -2.78 2.13
C VAL A 58 12.16 -3.37 3.02
N HIS A 59 12.53 -4.40 3.77
CA HIS A 59 11.68 -5.02 4.79
C HIS A 59 12.00 -4.52 6.20
N THR A 60 10.98 -4.46 7.04
CA THR A 60 10.99 -3.90 8.40
C THR A 60 10.43 -4.91 9.41
N SER A 61 10.22 -4.49 10.65
CA SER A 61 9.56 -5.29 11.65
C SER A 61 8.12 -5.71 11.30
N LEU A 62 7.50 -5.10 10.28
CA LEU A 62 6.17 -5.49 9.79
C LEU A 62 6.21 -6.63 8.77
N SER A 63 7.36 -6.91 8.15
CA SER A 63 7.51 -8.04 7.23
C SER A 63 7.62 -9.36 7.99
N LEU A 64 6.94 -10.40 7.52
CA LEU A 64 7.02 -11.74 8.12
C LEU A 64 8.46 -12.27 8.14
N ASP A 65 9.14 -12.22 7.01
CA ASP A 65 10.49 -12.77 6.82
C ASP A 65 11.57 -11.98 7.55
N ALA A 66 11.40 -10.67 7.72
CA ALA A 66 12.32 -9.85 8.50
C ALA A 66 12.04 -9.97 10.00
N ASN A 67 10.77 -9.91 10.43
CA ASN A 67 10.35 -10.01 11.83
C ASN A 67 10.77 -11.34 12.45
N LEU A 68 10.46 -12.46 11.79
CA LEU A 68 10.80 -13.80 12.28
C LEU A 68 12.31 -14.10 12.25
N GLN A 69 13.09 -13.27 11.55
CA GLN A 69 14.55 -13.29 11.60
C GLN A 69 15.15 -12.31 12.61
N GLY A 70 14.32 -11.62 13.39
CA GLY A 70 14.72 -10.77 14.50
C GLY A 70 14.88 -9.28 14.17
N THR A 71 14.41 -8.84 13.00
CA THR A 71 14.34 -7.42 12.65
C THR A 71 13.32 -6.72 13.54
N ARG A 72 13.75 -5.65 14.20
CA ARG A 72 12.91 -4.82 15.11
C ARG A 72 12.74 -3.37 14.65
N LEU A 73 13.41 -2.99 13.57
CA LEU A 73 13.36 -1.62 13.04
C LEU A 73 12.03 -1.39 12.34
N SER A 74 11.36 -0.29 12.69
CA SER A 74 10.08 0.12 12.12
C SER A 74 10.23 0.69 10.69
N PRO A 75 9.13 0.88 9.94
CA PRO A 75 9.14 1.67 8.71
C PRO A 75 9.72 3.08 8.89
N ALA A 76 9.41 3.75 10.01
CA ALA A 76 10.01 5.05 10.33
C ALA A 76 11.53 4.96 10.49
N ASP A 77 12.05 3.92 11.16
CA ASP A 77 13.50 3.71 11.30
C ASP A 77 14.18 3.42 9.97
N ALA A 78 13.52 2.69 9.06
CA ALA A 78 14.03 2.44 7.72
C ALA A 78 14.25 3.76 6.95
N TYR A 79 13.28 4.68 7.01
CA TYR A 79 13.44 6.00 6.39
C TYR A 79 14.49 6.88 7.10
N ARG A 80 14.60 6.80 8.43
CA ARG A 80 15.68 7.47 9.17
C ARG A 80 17.06 6.98 8.70
N PHE A 81 17.23 5.67 8.57
CA PHE A 81 18.46 5.06 8.06
C PHE A 81 18.75 5.49 6.62
N ALA A 82 17.74 5.50 5.75
CA ALA A 82 17.86 5.96 4.36
C ALA A 82 18.34 7.43 4.29
N ARG A 83 17.88 8.29 5.19
CA ARG A 83 18.34 9.69 5.32
C ARG A 83 19.70 9.85 6.01
N GLY A 84 20.39 8.74 6.32
CA GLY A 84 21.73 8.72 6.89
C GLY A 84 21.80 8.85 8.41
N GLU A 85 20.68 8.64 9.11
CA GLU A 85 20.70 8.51 10.57
C GLU A 85 21.30 7.16 10.98
N GLU A 86 21.87 7.10 12.19
CA GLU A 86 22.34 5.85 12.77
C GLU A 86 21.17 5.07 13.38
N VAL A 87 21.12 3.76 13.12
CA VAL A 87 20.12 2.84 13.67
C VAL A 87 20.78 1.67 14.38
N GLY A 88 20.12 1.17 15.41
CA GLY A 88 20.55 -0.02 16.14
C GLY A 88 20.06 -1.30 15.46
N VAL A 89 20.92 -2.32 15.38
CA VAL A 89 20.62 -3.60 14.72
C VAL A 89 20.99 -4.78 15.62
N GLN A 90 20.57 -5.99 15.25
CA GLN A 90 20.95 -7.19 15.98
C GLN A 90 22.48 -7.36 16.16
N PRO A 91 22.91 -7.97 17.29
CA PRO A 91 22.09 -8.54 18.36
C PRO A 91 21.61 -7.51 19.38
N HIS A 92 20.55 -7.88 20.11
CA HIS A 92 19.98 -7.08 21.21
C HIS A 92 20.36 -7.70 22.57
N ASP A 93 20.56 -6.87 23.59
CA ASP A 93 20.82 -7.34 24.97
C ASP A 93 19.54 -7.86 25.65
N ALA A 94 19.67 -8.34 26.89
CA ALA A 94 18.54 -8.86 27.67
C ALA A 94 17.46 -7.80 28.00
N SER A 95 17.80 -6.52 27.91
CA SER A 95 16.88 -5.39 28.06
C SER A 95 16.27 -4.95 26.72
N GLY A 96 16.64 -5.60 25.62
CA GLY A 96 16.16 -5.30 24.28
C GLY A 96 16.91 -4.19 23.56
N ASN A 97 17.99 -3.66 24.13
CA ASN A 97 18.77 -2.59 23.50
C ASN A 97 19.68 -3.17 22.40
N PRO A 98 19.84 -2.48 21.27
CA PRO A 98 20.78 -2.90 20.23
C PRO A 98 22.22 -2.81 20.74
N THR A 99 23.01 -3.83 20.46
CA THR A 99 24.45 -3.87 20.82
C THR A 99 25.35 -3.48 19.64
N ARG A 100 24.75 -3.28 18.45
CA ARG A 100 25.41 -2.84 17.23
C ARG A 100 24.63 -1.70 16.60
N PHE A 101 25.36 -0.79 15.97
CA PHE A 101 24.81 0.36 15.27
C PHE A 101 25.37 0.42 13.86
N THR A 102 24.57 0.91 12.93
CA THR A 102 24.94 1.07 11.53
C THR A 102 24.39 2.37 10.97
N ARG A 103 25.10 2.93 9.98
CA ARG A 103 24.75 4.15 9.27
C ARG A 103 25.27 4.07 7.84
N LEU A 104 24.48 4.54 6.88
CA LEU A 104 24.94 4.66 5.49
C LEU A 104 26.12 5.63 5.37
N THR A 105 27.07 5.33 4.49
CA THR A 105 28.19 6.26 4.21
C THR A 105 27.70 7.53 3.51
N ARG A 106 26.59 7.44 2.77
CA ARG A 106 25.90 8.55 2.13
C ARG A 106 24.37 8.32 2.26
N PRO A 107 23.58 9.34 2.62
CA PRO A 107 22.13 9.26 2.54
C PRO A 107 21.64 8.92 1.12
N LEU A 108 20.52 8.22 1.05
CA LEU A 108 19.77 7.99 -0.18
C LEU A 108 18.94 9.21 -0.54
N ASP A 109 18.66 9.36 -1.83
CA ASP A 109 17.77 10.39 -2.36
C ASP A 109 16.30 9.95 -2.28
N PHE A 110 16.05 8.64 -2.30
CA PHE A 110 14.71 8.07 -2.12
C PHE A 110 14.72 6.69 -1.48
N ALA A 111 13.61 6.28 -0.87
CA ALA A 111 13.40 4.90 -0.44
C ALA A 111 11.93 4.48 -0.45
N ALA A 112 11.69 3.17 -0.50
CA ALA A 112 10.38 2.56 -0.29
C ALA A 112 10.50 1.38 0.69
N VAL A 113 9.58 1.32 1.65
CA VAL A 113 9.39 0.14 2.51
C VAL A 113 8.39 -0.79 1.81
N THR A 114 8.78 -2.04 1.62
CA THR A 114 8.04 -3.06 0.86
C THR A 114 7.83 -4.31 1.69
N ASP A 115 7.20 -4.16 2.86
CA ASP A 115 6.82 -5.31 3.68
C ASP A 115 5.75 -6.17 2.95
N HIS A 116 5.77 -7.49 3.18
CA HIS A 116 4.83 -8.45 2.59
C HIS A 116 3.36 -8.15 2.95
N ALA A 117 2.48 -8.13 1.95
CA ALA A 117 1.04 -7.93 2.16
C ALA A 117 0.36 -9.13 2.85
N GLU A 118 0.80 -10.36 2.56
CA GLU A 118 0.08 -11.61 2.85
C GLU A 118 -0.10 -11.88 4.35
N PHE A 119 0.81 -11.39 5.18
CA PHE A 119 0.80 -11.62 6.62
C PHE A 119 0.92 -10.32 7.43
N LEU A 120 0.71 -9.17 6.80
CA LEU A 120 0.85 -7.88 7.45
C LEU A 120 0.01 -7.78 8.74
N GLY A 121 -1.24 -8.26 8.68
CA GLY A 121 -2.13 -8.32 9.84
C GLY A 121 -1.70 -9.33 10.91
N VAL A 122 -1.12 -10.47 10.52
CA VAL A 122 -0.58 -11.48 11.46
C VAL A 122 0.59 -10.89 12.24
N VAL A 123 1.56 -10.30 11.52
CA VAL A 123 2.79 -9.79 12.13
C VAL A 123 2.44 -8.68 13.11
N HIS A 124 1.65 -7.69 12.68
CA HIS A 124 1.21 -6.61 13.56
C HIS A 124 0.37 -7.12 14.73
N GLY A 125 -0.62 -7.98 14.47
CA GLY A 125 -1.47 -8.55 15.51
C GLY A 125 -0.65 -9.30 16.57
N CYS A 126 0.31 -10.13 16.17
CA CYS A 126 1.11 -10.89 17.11
C CYS A 126 2.22 -10.10 17.80
N THR A 127 2.58 -8.91 17.31
CA THR A 127 3.73 -8.15 17.84
C THR A 127 3.34 -6.84 18.52
N THR A 128 2.07 -6.42 18.42
CA THR A 128 1.55 -5.22 19.06
C THR A 128 0.79 -5.55 20.36
N PRO A 129 1.35 -5.25 21.55
CA PRO A 129 0.65 -5.44 22.81
C PRO A 129 -0.69 -4.69 22.83
N GLY A 130 -1.76 -5.40 23.20
CA GLY A 130 -3.11 -4.86 23.25
C GLY A 130 -3.93 -5.01 21.97
N SER A 131 -3.37 -5.58 20.89
CA SER A 131 -4.18 -6.07 19.78
C SER A 131 -5.06 -7.25 20.24
N ALA A 132 -6.10 -7.57 19.46
CA ALA A 132 -6.97 -8.70 19.75
C ALA A 132 -6.22 -10.05 19.66
N GLU A 133 -5.25 -10.15 18.73
CA GLU A 133 -4.52 -11.37 18.47
C GLU A 133 -3.38 -11.61 19.49
N TYR A 134 -2.85 -10.57 20.13
CA TYR A 134 -1.57 -10.61 20.84
C TYR A 134 -1.49 -11.70 21.92
N GLU A 135 -2.54 -11.86 22.73
CA GLU A 135 -2.56 -12.81 23.86
C GLU A 135 -3.05 -14.21 23.48
N THR A 136 -3.36 -14.44 22.20
CA THR A 136 -3.79 -15.76 21.73
C THR A 136 -2.67 -16.79 21.80
N ALA A 137 -3.04 -18.06 21.90
CA ALA A 137 -2.06 -19.16 21.88
C ALA A 137 -1.26 -19.18 20.57
N ALA A 138 -1.92 -18.85 19.46
CA ALA A 138 -1.28 -18.77 18.14
C ALA A 138 -0.22 -17.67 18.08
N CYS A 139 -0.49 -16.46 18.59
CA CYS A 139 0.51 -15.40 18.62
C CYS A 139 1.59 -15.59 19.68
N GLN A 140 1.29 -16.26 20.79
CA GLN A 140 2.33 -16.72 21.72
C GLN A 140 3.28 -17.70 21.03
N GLU A 141 2.76 -18.68 20.30
CA GLU A 141 3.58 -19.60 19.51
C GLU A 141 4.38 -18.89 18.40
N TYR A 142 3.77 -17.93 17.68
CA TYR A 142 4.46 -17.08 16.71
C TYR A 142 5.72 -16.45 17.31
N ARG A 143 5.61 -15.87 18.51
CA ARG A 143 6.72 -15.19 19.20
C ARG A 143 7.74 -16.14 19.83
N ASP A 144 7.27 -17.24 20.43
CA ASP A 144 8.13 -18.17 21.17
C ASP A 144 8.89 -19.13 20.24
N LYS A 145 8.37 -19.37 19.03
CA LYS A 145 8.88 -20.36 18.07
C LYS A 145 9.06 -19.76 16.66
N PRO A 146 9.89 -18.70 16.50
CA PRO A 146 9.96 -17.94 15.25
C PRO A 146 10.43 -18.77 14.06
N THR A 147 11.33 -19.75 14.26
CA THR A 147 11.75 -20.66 13.19
C THR A 147 10.60 -21.55 12.70
N GLN A 148 9.82 -22.12 13.63
CA GLN A 148 8.66 -22.94 13.26
C GLN A 148 7.58 -22.10 12.59
N ALA A 149 7.33 -20.89 13.09
CA ALA A 149 6.42 -19.93 12.47
C ALA A 149 6.88 -19.63 11.03
N PHE A 150 8.16 -19.32 10.83
CA PHE A 150 8.72 -18.99 9.51
C PHE A 150 8.45 -20.10 8.50
N PHE A 151 8.76 -21.36 8.86
CA PHE A 151 8.46 -22.50 7.98
C PHE A 151 6.95 -22.70 7.78
N GLY A 152 6.14 -22.57 8.82
CA GLY A 152 4.69 -22.75 8.75
C GLY A 152 4.01 -21.75 7.82
N PHE A 153 4.35 -20.46 7.91
CA PHE A 153 3.80 -19.43 7.03
C PHE A 153 4.30 -19.53 5.60
N ASN A 154 5.58 -19.86 5.38
CA ASN A 154 6.10 -20.10 4.03
C ASN A 154 5.43 -21.31 3.35
N LEU A 155 5.13 -22.39 4.10
CA LEU A 155 4.35 -23.52 3.57
C LEU A 155 2.94 -23.09 3.13
N ARG A 156 2.34 -22.09 3.79
CA ARG A 156 1.05 -21.53 3.37
C ARG A 156 1.17 -20.76 2.06
N LEU A 157 2.22 -19.95 1.86
CA LEU A 157 2.48 -19.29 0.57
C LEU A 157 2.65 -20.31 -0.57
N ILE A 158 3.33 -21.43 -0.28
CA ILE A 158 3.54 -22.51 -1.26
C ILE A 158 2.22 -23.18 -1.67
N GLY A 159 1.36 -23.45 -0.69
CA GLY A 159 0.09 -24.14 -0.90
C GLY A 159 -1.05 -23.23 -1.34
N ALA A 160 -0.95 -21.91 -1.13
CA ALA A 160 -1.97 -20.96 -1.50
C ALA A 160 -2.03 -20.84 -3.03
N GLN A 161 -3.17 -21.23 -3.59
CA GLN A 161 -3.54 -21.00 -4.98
C GLN A 161 -4.63 -19.91 -5.06
N GLY A 162 -4.48 -18.82 -4.30
CA GLY A 162 -5.48 -17.74 -4.24
C GLY A 162 -6.69 -18.02 -3.33
N GLU A 163 -6.53 -18.80 -2.26
CA GLU A 163 -7.59 -19.03 -1.25
C GLU A 163 -7.12 -18.52 0.13
N SER A 164 -7.65 -17.38 0.59
CA SER A 164 -7.11 -16.63 1.74
C SER A 164 -7.83 -16.78 3.07
N SER A 165 -9.07 -17.29 3.13
CA SER A 165 -9.84 -17.07 4.35
C SER A 165 -9.45 -18.03 5.47
N ASN A 166 -9.16 -17.47 6.66
CA ASN A 166 -9.01 -18.14 7.96
C ASN A 166 -7.63 -18.76 8.27
N ILE A 167 -6.55 -18.03 8.01
CA ILE A 167 -5.21 -18.42 8.47
C ILE A 167 -5.05 -18.03 9.95
N THR A 168 -4.97 -18.99 10.88
CA THR A 168 -4.57 -18.72 12.28
C THR A 168 -3.27 -17.92 12.35
N PRO A 169 -3.20 -16.79 13.08
CA PRO A 169 -4.16 -16.25 14.07
C PRO A 169 -5.28 -15.31 13.55
N CYS A 170 -5.50 -15.20 12.25
CA CYS A 170 -6.51 -14.33 11.65
C CYS A 170 -7.88 -14.99 11.48
N THR A 171 -8.23 -15.96 12.34
CA THR A 171 -9.60 -16.48 12.41
C THR A 171 -10.44 -15.59 13.34
N PRO A 172 -11.78 -15.55 13.21
CA PRO A 172 -12.61 -14.79 14.13
C PRO A 172 -12.42 -15.13 15.61
N GLU A 173 -12.10 -16.40 15.92
CA GLU A 173 -11.81 -16.85 17.29
C GLU A 173 -10.46 -16.36 17.82
N GLU A 174 -9.56 -15.98 16.92
CA GLU A 174 -8.17 -15.59 17.20
C GLU A 174 -7.95 -14.07 16.99
N GLY A 175 -9.02 -13.28 16.79
CA GLY A 175 -8.97 -11.81 16.64
C GLY A 175 -9.24 -11.29 15.23
N GLY A 176 -9.10 -12.14 14.20
CA GLY A 176 -9.51 -11.84 12.82
C GLY A 176 -8.56 -10.94 12.01
N CYS A 177 -7.53 -10.33 12.61
CA CYS A 177 -6.46 -9.54 12.00
C CYS A 177 -6.84 -8.34 11.13
N ALA A 178 -8.12 -8.12 10.78
CA ALA A 178 -8.51 -7.05 9.87
C ALA A 178 -8.11 -5.65 10.40
N GLU A 179 -8.33 -5.41 11.70
CA GLU A 179 -7.92 -4.16 12.35
C GLU A 179 -6.39 -4.03 12.45
N SER A 180 -5.70 -5.14 12.71
CA SER A 180 -4.24 -5.19 12.75
C SER A 180 -3.62 -4.92 11.36
N ALA A 181 -4.18 -5.48 10.29
CA ALA A 181 -3.77 -5.21 8.91
C ALA A 181 -4.00 -3.74 8.53
N ALA A 182 -5.18 -3.19 8.86
CA ALA A 182 -5.49 -1.78 8.61
C ALA A 182 -4.55 -0.83 9.38
N SER A 183 -4.17 -1.21 10.61
CA SER A 183 -3.26 -0.43 11.44
C SER A 183 -1.83 -0.45 10.91
N ALA A 184 -1.32 -1.62 10.53
CA ALA A 184 -0.01 -1.76 9.92
C ALA A 184 0.08 -1.02 8.57
N TRP A 185 -0.96 -1.13 7.72
CA TRP A 185 -0.98 -0.40 6.45
C TRP A 185 -0.99 1.12 6.64
N ARG A 186 -1.69 1.59 7.68
CA ARG A 186 -1.65 3.00 8.07
C ARG A 186 -0.28 3.42 8.59
N GLU A 187 0.40 2.58 9.37
CA GLU A 187 1.77 2.84 9.84
C GLU A 187 2.76 3.00 8.67
N VAL A 188 2.64 2.17 7.63
CA VAL A 188 3.44 2.31 6.40
C VAL A 188 3.18 3.65 5.72
N GLN A 189 1.91 4.02 5.53
CA GLN A 189 1.52 5.30 4.93
C GLN A 189 2.01 6.50 5.73
N ASP A 190 1.79 6.50 7.04
CA ASP A 190 2.16 7.59 7.94
C ASP A 190 3.68 7.75 8.02
N SER A 191 4.42 6.63 8.04
CA SER A 191 5.89 6.64 8.04
C SER A 191 6.45 7.19 6.73
N ALA A 192 5.87 6.80 5.60
CA ALA A 192 6.25 7.35 4.30
C ALA A 192 5.94 8.85 4.22
N GLU A 193 4.75 9.30 4.60
CA GLU A 193 4.41 10.73 4.57
C GLU A 193 5.32 11.56 5.49
N ALA A 194 5.59 11.08 6.70
CA ALA A 194 6.46 11.79 7.66
C ALA A 194 7.92 11.88 7.18
N ALA A 195 8.38 10.93 6.37
CA ALA A 195 9.71 10.93 5.80
C ALA A 195 9.87 11.84 4.58
N TYR A 196 8.78 12.08 3.83
CA TYR A 196 8.82 12.81 2.57
C TYR A 196 9.22 14.28 2.79
N ASP A 197 10.29 14.74 2.14
CA ASP A 197 10.62 16.17 2.12
C ASP A 197 9.62 16.99 1.26
N ARG A 198 8.63 17.56 1.95
CA ARG A 198 7.62 18.46 1.36
C ARG A 198 8.11 19.90 1.15
N THR A 199 9.32 20.24 1.60
CA THR A 199 9.90 21.57 1.37
C THR A 199 10.39 21.72 -0.07
N ASP A 200 10.67 22.94 -0.50
CA ASP A 200 11.29 23.21 -1.80
C ASP A 200 12.74 22.72 -1.89
N ALA A 201 13.34 22.24 -0.79
CA ALA A 201 14.68 21.64 -0.82
C ALA A 201 14.70 20.27 -1.54
N CYS A 202 13.59 19.51 -1.50
CA CYS A 202 13.44 18.22 -2.17
C CYS A 202 14.61 17.25 -1.92
N THR A 203 15.05 17.15 -0.67
CA THR A 203 16.24 16.40 -0.26
C THR A 203 16.01 14.90 -0.12
N PHE A 204 14.74 14.46 0.00
CA PHE A 204 14.39 13.05 0.14
C PHE A 204 12.98 12.77 -0.35
N THR A 205 12.79 11.63 -1.04
CA THR A 205 11.48 11.11 -1.44
C THR A 205 11.23 9.73 -0.84
N SER A 206 10.15 9.60 -0.09
CA SER A 206 9.62 8.31 0.36
C SER A 206 8.41 7.92 -0.47
N PHE A 207 8.21 6.62 -0.65
CA PHE A 207 7.04 6.08 -1.34
C PHE A 207 6.17 5.27 -0.38
N VAL A 208 4.85 5.40 -0.52
CA VAL A 208 3.95 4.39 0.02
C VAL A 208 4.10 3.16 -0.87
N ALA A 209 4.40 2.01 -0.28
CA ALA A 209 4.69 0.80 -1.01
C ALA A 209 4.44 -0.46 -0.16
N TYR A 210 4.37 -1.61 -0.82
CA TYR A 210 4.31 -2.94 -0.19
C TYR A 210 4.85 -3.99 -1.16
N GLU A 211 5.05 -5.21 -0.69
CA GLU A 211 5.39 -6.36 -1.55
C GLU A 211 4.19 -7.31 -1.68
N TRP A 212 3.86 -7.65 -2.92
CA TRP A 212 2.95 -8.76 -3.26
C TRP A 212 3.80 -10.00 -3.49
N SER A 213 3.53 -11.09 -2.76
CA SER A 213 4.50 -12.18 -2.62
C SER A 213 3.88 -13.55 -2.84
N GLY A 214 3.99 -14.00 -4.09
CA GLY A 214 3.62 -15.35 -4.49
C GLY A 214 4.72 -16.38 -4.31
N GLY A 215 4.32 -17.57 -3.88
CA GLY A 215 5.23 -18.71 -3.70
C GLY A 215 4.83 -19.99 -4.44
N PRO A 216 4.23 -19.97 -5.65
CA PRO A 216 3.65 -21.16 -6.27
C PRO A 216 4.67 -22.29 -6.40
N GLY A 217 4.40 -23.42 -5.75
CA GLY A 217 5.32 -24.57 -5.75
C GLY A 217 6.69 -24.29 -5.11
N GLY A 218 6.81 -23.23 -4.30
CA GLY A 218 8.07 -22.79 -3.69
C GLY A 218 8.93 -21.90 -4.58
N LEU A 219 8.42 -21.46 -5.74
CA LEU A 219 9.12 -20.54 -6.64
C LEU A 219 8.80 -19.10 -6.26
N ASN A 220 9.81 -18.24 -6.31
CA ASN A 220 9.60 -16.81 -6.05
C ASN A 220 8.75 -16.19 -7.18
N LEU A 221 7.66 -15.54 -6.81
CA LEU A 221 6.82 -14.75 -7.69
C LEU A 221 6.44 -13.45 -6.96
N HIS A 222 7.42 -12.58 -6.67
CA HIS A 222 7.21 -11.38 -5.87
C HIS A 222 7.26 -10.11 -6.73
N ARG A 223 6.60 -9.04 -6.27
CA ARG A 223 6.58 -7.70 -6.87
C ARG A 223 6.51 -6.63 -5.79
N ASN A 224 7.43 -5.65 -5.88
CA ASN A 224 7.31 -4.41 -5.13
C ASN A 224 6.27 -3.51 -5.80
N VAL A 225 5.23 -3.14 -5.08
CA VAL A 225 4.14 -2.25 -5.53
C VAL A 225 4.42 -0.84 -5.01
N ILE A 226 4.71 0.10 -5.92
CA ILE A 226 5.17 1.45 -5.57
C ILE A 226 4.13 2.47 -6.02
N PHE A 227 3.56 3.22 -5.07
CA PHE A 227 2.59 4.27 -5.36
C PHE A 227 3.28 5.62 -5.54
N ARG A 228 2.76 6.41 -6.48
CA ARG A 228 3.26 7.76 -6.77
C ARG A 228 3.01 8.75 -5.63
N ASN A 229 1.92 8.58 -4.88
CA ASN A 229 1.49 9.51 -3.84
C ASN A 229 0.65 8.79 -2.76
N HIS A 230 0.04 9.57 -1.86
CA HIS A 230 -0.72 9.07 -0.72
C HIS A 230 -2.16 8.60 -1.07
N PHE A 231 -2.64 8.81 -2.30
CA PHE A 231 -3.86 8.16 -2.77
C PHE A 231 -3.51 6.71 -3.07
N VAL A 232 -3.95 5.80 -2.20
CA VAL A 232 -3.68 4.37 -2.30
C VAL A 232 -4.95 3.57 -1.96
N PRO A 233 -5.05 2.30 -2.38
CA PRO A 233 -6.15 1.43 -1.95
C PRO A 233 -6.24 1.31 -0.42
N GLU A 234 -7.47 1.07 0.07
CA GLU A 234 -7.74 0.92 1.52
C GLU A 234 -6.92 -0.21 2.15
N PHE A 235 -6.66 -1.28 1.40
CA PHE A 235 -5.82 -2.40 1.79
C PHE A 235 -4.86 -2.77 0.65
N PRO A 236 -3.63 -3.22 0.95
CA PRO A 236 -2.75 -3.78 -0.06
C PRO A 236 -3.35 -5.07 -0.61
N THR A 237 -3.30 -5.27 -1.93
CA THR A 237 -3.71 -6.52 -2.56
C THR A 237 -2.56 -7.52 -2.40
N GLY A 238 -2.78 -8.64 -1.73
CA GLY A 238 -1.78 -9.70 -1.57
C GLY A 238 -1.98 -10.88 -2.52
N TYR A 239 -1.03 -11.82 -2.52
CA TYR A 239 -1.08 -13.07 -3.27
C TYR A 239 -2.27 -13.94 -2.90
N PHE A 240 -2.76 -13.82 -1.66
CA PHE A 240 -3.96 -14.55 -1.25
C PHE A 240 -5.25 -13.97 -1.83
N ASP A 241 -5.26 -12.69 -2.21
CA ASP A 241 -6.41 -12.05 -2.84
C ASP A 241 -6.41 -12.30 -4.35
N GLU A 242 -5.23 -12.22 -4.97
CA GLU A 242 -5.00 -12.44 -6.39
C GLU A 242 -3.74 -13.29 -6.54
N GLY A 243 -3.88 -14.57 -6.90
CA GLY A 243 -2.77 -15.55 -6.89
C GLY A 243 -1.84 -15.51 -8.11
N GLN A 244 -1.96 -14.50 -8.98
CA GLN A 244 -1.13 -14.32 -10.17
C GLN A 244 -0.97 -12.84 -10.51
N GLU A 245 0.05 -12.48 -11.29
CA GLU A 245 0.35 -11.08 -11.58
C GLU A 245 -0.73 -10.36 -12.37
N GLN A 246 -1.43 -11.05 -13.27
CA GLN A 246 -2.55 -10.49 -14.03
C GLN A 246 -3.69 -10.11 -13.08
N GLY A 247 -3.87 -10.87 -12.01
CA GLY A 247 -4.81 -10.57 -10.95
C GLY A 247 -4.45 -9.31 -10.18
N LEU A 248 -3.20 -9.23 -9.73
CA LEU A 248 -2.66 -8.03 -9.10
C LEU A 248 -2.84 -6.79 -9.99
N TRP A 249 -2.44 -6.86 -11.26
CA TRP A 249 -2.57 -5.72 -12.19
C TRP A 249 -4.03 -5.32 -12.39
N ARG A 250 -4.94 -6.28 -12.55
CA ARG A 250 -6.38 -6.01 -12.68
C ARG A 250 -6.91 -5.27 -11.46
N ARG A 251 -6.49 -5.68 -10.26
CA ARG A 251 -6.92 -5.06 -9.01
C ARG A 251 -6.35 -3.66 -8.84
N LEU A 252 -5.07 -3.45 -9.15
CA LEU A 252 -4.45 -2.12 -9.15
C LEU A 252 -5.08 -1.18 -10.19
N HIS A 253 -5.44 -1.70 -11.37
CA HIS A 253 -6.18 -0.92 -12.35
C HIS A 253 -7.55 -0.47 -11.83
N ALA A 254 -8.28 -1.36 -11.16
CA ALA A 254 -9.62 -1.07 -10.63
C ALA A 254 -9.59 -0.11 -9.43
N ASP A 255 -8.62 -0.29 -8.52
CA ASP A 255 -8.61 0.39 -7.23
C ASP A 255 -7.73 1.64 -7.19
N CYS A 256 -6.78 1.80 -8.13
CA CYS A 256 -5.83 2.90 -8.13
C CYS A 256 -5.86 3.72 -9.43
N LEU A 257 -5.79 3.08 -10.60
CA LEU A 257 -5.55 3.79 -11.87
C LEU A 257 -6.80 4.49 -12.46
N ASP A 258 -7.86 4.70 -11.68
CA ASP A 258 -8.96 5.61 -12.06
C ASP A 258 -8.44 7.06 -12.09
N PRO A 259 -8.50 7.77 -13.23
CA PRO A 259 -8.08 9.18 -13.31
C PRO A 259 -8.76 10.11 -12.30
N ALA A 260 -9.96 9.76 -11.82
CA ALA A 260 -10.66 10.54 -10.80
C ALA A 260 -10.11 10.33 -9.38
N ALA A 261 -9.44 9.20 -9.12
CA ALA A 261 -8.88 8.86 -7.81
C ALA A 261 -7.52 9.54 -7.53
N GLY A 262 -6.80 9.95 -8.58
CA GLY A 262 -5.48 10.60 -8.45
C GLY A 262 -4.36 9.66 -7.99
N CYS A 263 -4.63 8.36 -7.89
CA CYS A 263 -3.66 7.31 -7.62
C CYS A 263 -2.95 6.88 -8.91
N ASP A 264 -1.69 6.50 -8.76
CA ASP A 264 -0.81 6.07 -9.83
C ASP A 264 0.20 5.10 -9.23
N VAL A 265 0.48 3.99 -9.91
CA VAL A 265 1.18 2.84 -9.33
C VAL A 265 1.93 2.08 -10.41
N LEU A 266 3.08 1.52 -10.03
CA LEU A 266 3.77 0.50 -10.80
C LEU A 266 4.16 -0.67 -9.90
N THR A 267 4.55 -1.75 -10.54
CA THR A 267 5.05 -2.96 -9.88
C THR A 267 6.45 -3.31 -10.42
N ILE A 268 7.33 -3.81 -9.56
CA ILE A 268 8.70 -4.18 -9.92
C ILE A 268 8.90 -5.64 -9.52
N PRO A 269 8.86 -6.61 -10.45
CA PRO A 269 9.28 -7.97 -10.16
C PRO A 269 10.77 -7.99 -9.81
N HIS A 270 11.14 -8.83 -8.84
CA HIS A 270 12.49 -8.91 -8.30
C HIS A 270 12.88 -10.35 -8.00
N ASN A 271 14.16 -10.60 -7.69
CA ASN A 271 14.67 -11.94 -7.34
C ASN A 271 14.31 -13.03 -8.37
N SER A 272 14.28 -12.65 -9.65
CA SER A 272 13.89 -13.54 -10.75
C SER A 272 14.76 -14.80 -10.88
N ASN A 273 15.97 -14.78 -10.34
CA ASN A 273 16.83 -15.96 -10.23
C ASN A 273 16.26 -17.07 -9.32
N LEU A 274 15.32 -16.75 -8.42
CA LEU A 274 14.62 -17.68 -7.54
C LEU A 274 13.26 -18.13 -8.09
N SER A 275 12.83 -17.58 -9.24
CA SER A 275 11.54 -17.91 -9.85
C SER A 275 11.58 -19.17 -10.72
N SER A 276 12.76 -19.76 -10.95
CA SER A 276 12.98 -20.84 -11.93
C SER A 276 12.41 -20.54 -13.33
N GLY A 277 12.42 -19.27 -13.75
CA GLY A 277 11.90 -18.83 -15.05
C GLY A 277 10.46 -18.30 -15.03
N LEU A 278 9.72 -18.50 -13.94
CA LEU A 278 8.29 -18.14 -13.85
C LEU A 278 7.99 -16.66 -14.18
N MET A 279 8.86 -15.72 -13.83
CA MET A 279 8.67 -14.30 -14.16
C MET A 279 8.89 -13.96 -15.64
N PHE A 280 9.50 -14.86 -16.41
CA PHE A 280 9.82 -14.69 -17.83
C PHE A 280 9.26 -15.81 -18.70
N GLU A 281 8.11 -16.35 -18.30
CA GLU A 281 7.36 -17.31 -19.11
C GLU A 281 7.08 -16.74 -20.51
N THR A 282 6.79 -17.65 -21.45
CA THR A 282 6.42 -17.28 -22.83
C THR A 282 4.94 -17.52 -23.13
N VAL A 283 4.21 -17.95 -22.11
CA VAL A 283 2.80 -18.31 -22.14
C VAL A 283 2.08 -17.73 -20.92
N ASP A 284 0.78 -17.52 -21.04
CA ASP A 284 -0.08 -17.10 -19.94
C ASP A 284 -0.40 -18.25 -18.97
N GLU A 285 -1.23 -17.93 -17.97
CA GLU A 285 -1.71 -18.87 -16.94
C GLU A 285 -2.38 -20.13 -17.50
N ASN A 286 -2.91 -20.06 -18.72
CA ASN A 286 -3.61 -21.16 -19.40
C ASN A 286 -2.68 -21.93 -20.37
N GLY A 287 -1.39 -21.56 -20.43
CA GLY A 287 -0.42 -22.10 -21.37
C GLY A 287 -0.58 -21.61 -22.81
N ALA A 288 -1.36 -20.53 -23.03
CA ALA A 288 -1.53 -19.92 -24.34
C ALA A 288 -0.48 -18.83 -24.59
N PRO A 289 -0.11 -18.54 -25.85
CA PRO A 289 0.75 -17.40 -26.14
C PRO A 289 0.15 -16.09 -25.63
N PHE A 290 0.97 -15.22 -25.06
CA PHE A 290 0.50 -13.93 -24.56
C PHE A 290 -0.21 -13.10 -25.63
N SER A 291 -1.32 -12.49 -25.23
CA SER A 291 -2.04 -11.55 -26.07
C SER A 291 -1.29 -10.21 -26.18
N THR A 292 -1.64 -9.41 -27.19
CA THR A 292 -1.15 -8.03 -27.29
C THR A 292 -1.59 -7.18 -26.10
N GLU A 293 -2.74 -7.49 -25.50
CA GLU A 293 -3.24 -6.81 -24.31
C GLU A 293 -2.35 -7.10 -23.10
N TYR A 294 -2.03 -8.37 -22.84
CA TYR A 294 -1.09 -8.75 -21.78
C TYR A 294 0.24 -8.02 -21.92
N ALA A 295 0.83 -8.02 -23.13
CA ALA A 295 2.12 -7.40 -23.35
C ALA A 295 2.10 -5.88 -23.10
N LYS A 296 0.98 -5.20 -23.40
CA LYS A 296 0.77 -3.78 -23.10
C LYS A 296 0.62 -3.54 -21.61
N THR A 297 -0.27 -4.28 -20.95
CA THR A 297 -0.48 -4.17 -19.50
C THR A 297 0.82 -4.42 -18.74
N ARG A 298 1.60 -5.44 -19.11
CA ARG A 298 2.91 -5.69 -18.50
C ARG A 298 3.89 -4.54 -18.74
N ALA A 299 3.95 -3.99 -19.94
CA ALA A 299 4.83 -2.86 -20.24
C ALA A 299 4.44 -1.57 -19.47
N GLU A 300 3.15 -1.41 -19.14
CA GLU A 300 2.63 -0.29 -18.34
C GLU A 300 2.84 -0.52 -16.84
N MET A 301 2.54 -1.72 -16.33
CA MET A 301 2.56 -2.07 -14.91
C MET A 301 3.94 -2.49 -14.39
N GLU A 302 4.78 -3.08 -15.24
CA GLU A 302 6.13 -3.58 -14.90
C GLU A 302 7.20 -3.01 -15.83
N PRO A 303 7.41 -1.68 -15.84
CA PRO A 303 8.42 -1.07 -16.70
C PRO A 303 9.87 -1.36 -16.24
N LEU A 304 10.05 -1.90 -15.03
CA LEU A 304 11.33 -2.17 -14.38
C LEU A 304 11.37 -3.62 -13.87
N VAL A 305 12.58 -4.16 -13.71
CA VAL A 305 12.85 -5.45 -13.06
C VAL A 305 14.12 -5.30 -12.22
N GLU A 306 14.14 -5.91 -11.05
CA GLU A 306 15.32 -6.03 -10.18
C GLU A 306 16.07 -7.36 -10.35
#